data_AF-F3YCR4-F1
#
_entry.id   AF-F3YCR4-F1
#
_cell.length_a   1.000
_cell.length_b   1.000
_cell.length_c   1.000
_cell.angle_alpha   90.00
_cell.angle_beta   90.00
_cell.angle_gamma   90.00
#
_symmetry.space_group_name_H-M   'P 1'
#
loop_
_entity.id
_entity.type
_entity.pdbx_description
1 polymer ?
#
loop_
_entity_poly.entity_id
_entity_poly.type
_entity_poly.pdbx_seq_one_letter_code
_entity_poly.pdbx_strand_id
1 'polypeptide(L)'
;MISYIPTEDYVERYNEETPVIEIMQDKKLVTMIDEVDPVLDFFRNDPNALNGGLGTMSLAKLNLLLPFITISPETLDQITAILCETPILSEREEH
;
A
#
# COMPACT_ATOMS: atom_id res chain seq x y z
N MET A 1 19.93 5.20 -36.42
CA MET A 1 18.96 4.32 -35.75
C MET A 1 19.17 4.51 -34.26
N ILE A 2 18.24 5.18 -33.59
CA ILE A 2 18.29 5.33 -32.14
C ILE A 2 17.64 4.08 -31.59
N SER A 3 18.46 3.11 -31.17
CA SER A 3 17.97 1.95 -30.43
C SER A 3 17.54 2.43 -29.05
N TYR A 4 16.25 2.75 -28.92
CA TYR A 4 15.61 2.84 -27.62
C TYR A 4 15.67 1.43 -27.04
N ILE A 5 16.57 1.22 -26.08
CA ILE A 5 16.52 0.05 -25.20
C ILE A 5 15.64 0.55 -24.05
N PRO A 6 14.38 0.13 -23.93
CA PRO A 6 13.66 0.35 -22.70
C PRO A 6 14.37 -0.50 -21.64
N THR A 7 15.30 0.10 -20.92
CA THR A 7 15.56 -0.29 -19.54
C THR A 7 14.43 0.30 -18.69
N GLU A 8 13.20 -0.03 -19.04
CA GLU A 8 12.08 0.14 -18.14
C GLU A 8 12.16 -1.11 -17.27
N ASP A 9 12.62 -0.91 -16.04
CA ASP A 9 12.34 -1.80 -14.93
C ASP A 9 10.80 -1.90 -14.88
N TYR A 10 10.23 -2.82 -15.65
CA TYR A 10 8.78 -3.00 -15.84
C TYR A 10 8.14 -3.63 -14.60
N VAL A 11 8.78 -3.44 -13.44
CA VAL A 11 8.33 -3.95 -12.16
C VAL A 11 7.35 -2.90 -11.64
N GLU A 12 6.07 -3.16 -11.82
CA GLU A 12 5.03 -2.38 -11.18
C GLU A 12 5.20 -2.49 -9.66
N ARG A 13 5.09 -1.35 -8.97
CA ARG A 13 5.27 -1.26 -7.51
C ARG A 13 4.06 -0.61 -6.89
N TYR A 14 3.87 -0.90 -5.61
CA TYR A 14 2.86 -0.19 -4.85
C TYR A 14 3.26 1.30 -4.71
N ASN A 15 2.27 2.13 -4.40
CA ASN A 15 2.46 3.58 -4.25
C ASN A 15 1.43 4.17 -3.28
N GLU A 16 1.54 5.47 -3.01
CA GLU A 16 0.65 6.21 -2.10
C GLU A 16 -0.82 6.28 -2.53
N GLU A 17 -1.12 5.94 -3.79
CA GLU A 17 -2.48 5.85 -4.32
C GLU A 17 -3.03 4.43 -4.27
N THR A 18 -2.19 3.44 -3.90
CA THR A 18 -2.59 2.04 -3.79
C THR A 18 -3.73 1.90 -2.77
N PRO A 19 -4.84 1.29 -3.18
CA PRO A 19 -5.95 0.96 -2.29
C PRO A 19 -5.52 0.05 -1.14
N VAL A 20 -6.03 0.30 0.07
CA VAL A 20 -5.79 -0.57 1.23
C VAL A 20 -6.22 -2.01 0.97
N ILE A 21 -7.26 -2.24 0.16
CA ILE A 21 -7.72 -3.58 -0.20
C ILE A 21 -6.67 -4.38 -0.98
N GLU A 22 -5.89 -3.73 -1.84
CA GLU A 22 -4.80 -4.38 -2.58
C GLU A 22 -3.60 -4.63 -1.66
N ILE A 23 -3.29 -3.68 -0.78
CA ILE A 23 -2.27 -3.85 0.28
C ILE A 23 -2.62 -5.07 1.14
N MET A 24 -3.88 -5.18 1.57
CA MET A 24 -4.40 -6.25 2.42
C MET A 24 -4.37 -7.63 1.76
N GLN A 25 -4.23 -7.72 0.43
CA GLN A 25 -4.04 -8.98 -0.28
C GLN A 25 -2.59 -9.49 -0.19
N ASP A 26 -1.60 -8.60 -0.10
CA ASP A 26 -0.19 -8.98 0.08
C ASP A 26 0.17 -9.09 1.56
N LYS A 27 0.08 -10.30 2.11
CA LYS A 27 0.41 -10.58 3.51
C LYS A 27 1.80 -10.10 3.93
N LYS A 28 2.80 -10.15 3.04
CA LYS A 28 4.17 -9.69 3.38
C LYS A 28 4.20 -8.18 3.51
N LEU A 29 3.56 -7.48 2.58
CA LEU A 29 3.45 -6.03 2.62
C LEU A 29 2.67 -5.57 3.86
N VAL A 30 1.55 -6.24 4.18
CA VAL A 30 0.81 -5.95 5.42
C VAL A 30 1.71 -6.12 6.64
N THR A 31 2.51 -7.19 6.74
CA THR A 31 3.44 -7.36 7.87
C THR A 31 4.49 -6.25 7.94
N MET A 32 5.09 -5.84 6.81
CA MET A 32 6.07 -4.74 6.81
C MET A 32 5.46 -3.42 7.27
N ILE A 33 4.24 -3.13 6.84
CA ILE A 33 3.51 -1.93 7.27
C ILE A 33 3.16 -2.03 8.76
N ASP A 34 2.72 -3.19 9.23
CA ASP A 34 2.37 -3.45 10.63
C ASP A 34 3.55 -3.26 11.61
N GLU A 35 4.77 -3.53 11.16
CA GLU A 35 6.00 -3.26 11.93
C GLU A 35 6.27 -1.76 12.10
N VAL A 36 5.81 -0.93 11.16
CA VAL A 36 5.89 0.53 11.24
C VAL A 36 4.74 1.10 12.05
N ASP A 37 3.51 0.69 11.71
CA ASP A 37 2.29 1.14 12.38
C ASP A 37 1.13 0.13 12.20
N PRO A 38 0.39 -0.20 13.27
CA PRO A 38 -0.75 -1.12 13.21
C PRO A 38 -2.01 -0.47 12.60
N VAL A 39 -1.90 0.55 11.75
CA VAL A 39 -3.04 1.21 11.08
C VAL A 39 -3.92 0.23 10.30
N LEU A 40 -3.33 -0.84 9.76
CA LEU A 40 -4.06 -1.87 9.02
C LEU A 40 -4.93 -2.76 9.92
N ASP A 41 -4.72 -2.75 11.24
CA ASP A 41 -5.49 -3.56 12.17
C ASP A 41 -6.97 -3.15 12.20
N PHE A 42 -7.28 -1.87 11.97
CA PHE A 42 -8.66 -1.41 11.80
C PHE A 42 -9.40 -2.19 10.70
N PHE A 43 -8.75 -2.42 9.56
CA PHE A 43 -9.31 -3.15 8.43
C PHE A 43 -9.32 -4.67 8.64
N ARG A 44 -8.37 -5.20 9.42
CA ARG A 44 -8.37 -6.62 9.84
C ARG A 44 -9.55 -6.92 10.76
N ASN A 45 -9.84 -6.02 11.69
CA ASN A 45 -10.92 -6.17 12.66
C ASN A 45 -12.30 -5.85 12.06
N ASP A 46 -12.37 -4.95 11.08
CA ASP A 46 -13.62 -4.58 10.40
C ASP A 46 -13.56 -4.85 8.88
N PRO A 47 -13.96 -6.06 8.43
CA PRO A 47 -14.01 -6.38 7.01
C PRO A 47 -15.07 -5.58 6.24
N ASN A 48 -16.06 -4.99 6.93
CA ASN A 48 -17.02 -4.10 6.27
C ASN A 48 -16.38 -2.75 5.96
N ALA A 49 -15.45 -2.24 6.75
CA ALA A 49 -14.66 -1.07 6.40
C ALA A 49 -13.79 -1.35 5.16
N LEU A 50 -13.15 -2.52 5.12
CA LEU A 50 -12.34 -2.94 3.98
C LEU A 50 -13.17 -3.08 2.69
N ASN A 51 -14.31 -3.76 2.75
CA ASN A 51 -15.14 -4.03 1.56
C ASN A 51 -16.21 -2.94 1.27
N GLY A 52 -16.47 -2.05 2.23
CA GLY A 52 -17.54 -1.04 2.19
C GLY A 52 -17.10 0.31 1.63
N GLY A 53 -15.91 0.40 1.04
CA GLY A 53 -15.42 1.58 0.32
C GLY A 53 -14.28 2.34 1.00
N LEU A 54 -13.97 2.08 2.27
CA LEU A 54 -12.74 2.64 2.87
C LEU A 54 -11.50 1.88 2.36
N GLY A 55 -11.62 0.57 2.14
CA GLY A 55 -10.54 -0.23 1.57
C GLY A 55 -10.18 0.11 0.12
N THR A 56 -11.08 0.73 -0.64
CA THR A 56 -10.78 1.16 -2.02
C THR A 56 -10.02 2.50 -2.07
N MET A 57 -9.80 3.14 -0.91
CA MET A 57 -9.01 4.34 -0.76
C MET A 57 -7.60 4.02 -0.28
N SER A 58 -6.67 4.94 -0.52
CA SER A 58 -5.31 4.83 -0.01
C SER A 58 -5.19 5.33 1.43
N LEU A 59 -4.14 4.88 2.15
CA LEU A 59 -3.88 5.28 3.53
C LEU A 59 -3.75 6.80 3.69
N ALA A 60 -3.15 7.49 2.71
CA ALA A 60 -3.05 8.94 2.70
C ALA A 60 -4.43 9.61 2.68
N LYS A 61 -5.36 9.12 1.84
CA LYS A 61 -6.74 9.63 1.78
C LYS A 61 -7.49 9.33 3.08
N LEU A 62 -7.31 8.14 3.63
CA LEU A 62 -7.94 7.73 4.88
C LEU A 62 -7.46 8.58 6.07
N ASN A 63 -6.18 8.92 6.13
CA ASN A 63 -5.62 9.82 7.14
C ASN A 63 -6.25 11.23 7.10
N LEU A 64 -6.70 11.68 5.92
CA LEU A 64 -7.40 12.96 5.76
C LEU A 64 -8.89 12.88 6.13
N LEU A 65 -9.52 11.74 5.85
CA LEU A 65 -10.97 11.55 6.02
C LEU A 65 -11.35 11.07 7.42
N LEU A 66 -10.49 10.28 8.06
CA LEU A 66 -10.78 9.58 9.31
C LEU A 66 -9.97 10.23 10.44
N PRO A 67 -10.59 11.08 11.28
CA PRO A 67 -9.89 11.81 12.34
C PRO A 67 -9.36 10.90 13.46
N PHE A 68 -9.80 9.64 13.52
CA PHE A 68 -9.32 8.63 14.45
C PHE A 68 -8.10 7.86 13.92
N ILE A 69 -7.84 7.91 12.61
CA ILE A 69 -6.58 7.42 12.03
C ILE A 69 -5.60 8.58 12.16
N THR A 70 -4.74 8.53 13.18
CA THR A 70 -3.75 9.58 13.45
C THR A 70 -2.37 9.09 13.00
N ILE A 71 -2.19 8.90 11.68
CA ILE A 71 -0.89 8.52 11.13
C ILE A 71 -0.03 9.79 11.11
N SER A 72 1.10 9.75 11.80
CA SER A 72 2.07 10.83 11.74
C SER A 72 2.65 10.93 10.32
N PRO A 73 2.99 12.14 9.83
CA PRO A 73 3.53 12.31 8.49
C PRO A 73 4.80 11.47 8.25
N GLU A 74 5.64 11.29 9.28
CA GLU A 74 6.83 10.42 9.22
C GLU A 74 6.48 8.94 9.05
N THR A 75 5.42 8.48 9.72
CA THR A 75 4.89 7.12 9.57
C THR A 75 4.32 6.90 8.18
N LEU A 76 3.57 7.89 7.66
CA LEU A 76 3.01 7.82 6.32
C LEU A 76 4.11 7.78 5.26
N ASP A 77 5.17 8.58 5.41
CA ASP A 77 6.32 8.59 4.51
C ASP A 77 7.05 7.24 4.51
N GLN A 78 7.27 6.64 5.69
CA GLN A 78 7.83 5.29 5.80
C GLN A 78 6.97 4.22 5.13
N ILE A 79 5.65 4.27 5.32
CA ILE A 79 4.72 3.34 4.64
C ILE A 79 4.81 3.53 3.13
N THR A 80 4.81 4.77 2.63
CA THR A 80 4.96 5.08 1.21
C THR A 80 6.29 4.57 0.66
N ALA A 81 7.38 4.70 1.40
CA ALA A 81 8.68 4.15 1.00
C ALA A 81 8.62 2.63 0.86
N ILE A 82 8.04 1.92 1.84
CA ILE A 82 7.83 0.46 1.78
C ILE A 82 7.00 0.08 0.56
N LEU A 83 5.94 0.82 0.25
CA LEU A 83 5.10 0.59 -0.93
C LEU A 83 5.92 0.74 -2.22
N CYS A 84 6.64 1.85 -2.38
CA CYS A 84 7.46 2.14 -3.55
C CYS A 84 8.66 1.18 -3.70
N GLU A 85 9.17 0.60 -2.61
CA GLU A 85 10.22 -0.41 -2.68
C GLU A 85 9.68 -1.81 -2.96
N THR A 86 8.41 -2.06 -2.64
CA THR A 86 7.78 -3.38 -2.77
C THR A 86 7.14 -3.54 -4.16
N PRO A 87 7.58 -4.52 -4.97
CA PRO A 87 6.90 -4.86 -6.22
C PRO A 87 5.47 -5.34 -5.94
N ILE A 88 4.53 -5.06 -6.85
CA ILE A 88 3.14 -5.52 -6.70
C ILE A 88 3.08 -7.04 -6.64
N LEU A 89 2.05 -7.58 -5.98
CA LEU A 89 1.90 -9.03 -5.79
C LEU A 89 1.97 -9.81 -7.12
N SER A 90 1.36 -9.30 -8.20
CA SER A 90 1.41 -9.93 -9.52
C SER A 90 2.84 -10.19 -10.00
N GLU A 91 3.75 -9.21 -9.86
CA GLU A 91 5.16 -9.33 -10.25
C GLU A 91 5.93 -10.36 -9.40
N ARG A 92 5.42 -10.69 -8.21
CA ARG A 92 6.05 -11.64 -7.28
C ARG A 92 5.55 -13.06 -7.45
N GLU A 93 4.33 -13.25 -7.96
CA GLU A 93 3.72 -14.56 -8.20
C GLU A 93 4.09 -15.16 -9.56
N GLU A 94 4.60 -14.37 -10.51
CA GLU A 94 5.08 -14.85 -11.82
C GLU A 94 6.47 -15.55 -11.78
N HIS A 95 7.01 -15.85 -10.59
CA HIS A 95 8.35 -16.43 -10.39
C HIS A 95 8.37 -17.72 -9.56
#